data_AF-A0A3D2U995-F1
#
_entry.id   AF-A0A3D2U995-F1
#
_cell.length_a   1.000
_cell.length_b   1.000
_cell.length_c   1.000
_cell.angle_alpha   90.00
_cell.angle_beta   90.00
_cell.angle_gamma   90.00
#
_symmetry.space_group_name_H-M   'P 1'
#
loop_
_entity.id
_entity.type
_entity.pdbx_description
1 polymer ?
#
loop_
_entity_poly.entity_id
_entity_poly.type
_entity_poly.pdbx_seq_one_letter_code
_entity_poly.pdbx_strand_id
1 'polypeptide(L)'
;LEGSLGQHTKLDSRVAAVIDFCGPTDFLRMNDFPSRIDHDAATSPESRLVGGAIQTHPDRCRNASPLTFVSPDDAPFLVVHGTRDELVAYNQSELLRTSLERARVPVALLTITRGGHGLGGPVLDARVRAFLEHHFYQRGVAAKHESLSSGALKRRQPRPQKSP
;
A
#
# COMPACT_ATOMS: atom_id res chain seq x y z
N LEU A 1 13.24 5.75 -11.27
CA LEU A 1 12.95 6.09 -12.68
C LEU A 1 12.99 7.60 -12.79
N GLU A 2 14.02 8.18 -13.41
CA GLU A 2 14.08 9.63 -13.66
C GLU A 2 13.73 9.91 -15.12
N GLY A 3 12.90 10.92 -15.37
CA GLY A 3 12.43 11.28 -16.70
C GLY A 3 13.21 12.43 -17.33
N SER A 4 13.29 12.45 -18.66
CA SER A 4 13.90 13.54 -19.44
C SER A 4 12.87 14.54 -20.01
N LEU A 5 11.60 14.44 -19.59
CA LEU A 5 10.49 15.24 -20.10
C LEU A 5 10.07 16.32 -19.08
N GLY A 6 9.69 17.50 -19.58
CA GLY A 6 9.21 18.62 -18.76
C GLY A 6 10.29 19.62 -18.35
N GLN A 7 9.92 20.59 -17.51
CA GLN A 7 10.79 21.72 -17.12
C GLN A 7 11.70 21.41 -15.91
N HIS A 8 11.45 20.30 -15.21
CA HIS A 8 12.05 19.99 -13.92
C HIS A 8 13.00 18.78 -13.97
N THR A 9 13.62 18.52 -15.11
CA THR A 9 14.52 17.36 -15.33
C THR A 9 15.81 17.36 -14.49
N LYS A 10 16.05 18.44 -13.73
CA LYS A 10 17.16 18.57 -12.78
C LYS A 10 16.75 18.31 -11.33
N LEU A 11 15.46 18.09 -11.06
CA LEU A 11 14.95 17.78 -9.73
C LEU A 11 14.79 16.27 -9.58
N ASP A 12 15.11 15.76 -8.40
CA ASP A 12 14.91 14.36 -8.04
C ASP A 12 13.41 14.09 -7.82
N SER A 13 12.90 12.98 -8.37
CA SER A 13 11.51 12.56 -8.23
C SER A 13 11.28 11.57 -7.07
N ARG A 14 12.33 11.23 -6.31
CA ARG A 14 12.24 10.37 -5.12
C ARG A 14 11.28 10.93 -4.07
N VAL A 15 10.56 10.00 -3.43
CA VAL A 15 9.70 10.28 -2.28
C VAL A 15 10.41 9.92 -0.98
N ALA A 16 10.05 10.59 0.12
CA ALA A 16 10.66 10.34 1.42
C ALA A 16 9.95 9.24 2.24
N ALA A 17 8.68 8.95 1.94
CA ALA A 17 7.89 7.90 2.58
C ALA A 17 6.68 7.55 1.71
N VAL A 18 6.16 6.33 1.82
CA VAL A 18 4.99 5.84 1.10
C VAL A 18 3.91 5.37 2.07
N ILE A 19 2.66 5.74 1.79
CA ILE A 19 1.49 5.17 2.46
C ILE A 19 0.61 4.54 1.39
N ASP A 20 0.47 3.23 1.43
CA ASP A 20 -0.33 2.43 0.49
C ASP A 20 -1.62 1.96 1.16
N PHE A 21 -2.76 2.24 0.54
CA PHE A 21 -4.08 1.79 0.98
C PHE A 21 -4.65 0.84 -0.07
N CYS A 22 -4.73 -0.45 0.28
CA CYS A 22 -5.32 -1.51 -0.54
C CYS A 22 -4.84 -1.53 -2.02
N GLY A 23 -3.56 -1.24 -2.28
CA GLY A 23 -3.02 -1.14 -3.64
C GLY A 23 -2.89 -2.48 -4.37
N PRO A 24 -3.23 -2.55 -5.67
CA PRO A 24 -2.77 -3.61 -6.57
C PRO A 24 -1.24 -3.56 -6.75
N THR A 25 -0.56 -4.68 -6.54
CA THR A 25 0.93 -4.71 -6.51
C THR A 25 1.54 -5.70 -7.50
N ASP A 26 0.81 -6.76 -7.85
CA ASP A 26 1.15 -7.75 -8.87
C ASP A 26 -0.09 -8.12 -9.67
N PHE A 27 -0.21 -7.57 -10.88
CA PHE A 27 -1.42 -7.69 -11.71
C PHE A 27 -1.69 -9.12 -12.14
N LEU A 28 -0.64 -9.92 -12.37
CA LEU A 28 -0.78 -11.31 -12.81
C LEU A 28 -1.23 -12.24 -11.67
N ARG A 29 -1.32 -11.73 -10.44
CA ARG A 29 -1.68 -12.47 -9.23
C ARG A 29 -2.92 -11.93 -8.53
N MET A 30 -3.66 -11.03 -9.18
CA MET A 30 -4.86 -10.44 -8.59
C MET A 30 -6.04 -11.41 -8.54
N ASN A 31 -6.08 -12.40 -9.43
CA ASN A 31 -7.07 -13.47 -9.44
C ASN A 31 -6.67 -14.71 -8.61
N ASP A 32 -5.51 -14.69 -7.95
CA ASP A 32 -5.09 -15.79 -7.06
C ASP A 32 -6.05 -15.99 -5.86
N PHE A 33 -6.82 -14.96 -5.52
CA PHE A 33 -7.77 -14.94 -4.41
C PHE A 33 -9.13 -14.40 -4.87
N PRO A 34 -10.23 -14.77 -4.19
CA PRO A 34 -11.57 -14.29 -4.54
C PRO A 34 -11.68 -12.76 -4.51
N SER A 35 -12.26 -12.20 -5.58
CA SER A 35 -12.58 -10.78 -5.75
C SER A 35 -13.93 -10.63 -6.43
N ARG A 36 -14.59 -9.47 -6.29
CA ARG A 36 -15.78 -9.11 -7.07
C ARG A 36 -15.44 -8.67 -8.48
N ILE A 37 -14.18 -8.39 -8.73
CA ILE A 37 -13.64 -8.08 -10.05
C ILE A 37 -12.95 -9.35 -10.55
N ASP A 38 -13.28 -9.76 -11.78
CA ASP A 38 -12.44 -10.70 -12.51
C ASP A 38 -11.27 -9.92 -13.10
N HIS A 39 -10.11 -9.95 -12.44
CA HIS A 39 -8.92 -9.20 -12.85
C HIS A 39 -8.28 -9.77 -14.12
N ASP A 40 -8.57 -11.03 -14.45
CA ASP A 40 -8.14 -11.67 -15.68
C ASP A 40 -8.96 -11.28 -16.91
N ALA A 41 -10.18 -10.75 -16.70
CA ALA A 41 -11.04 -10.34 -17.79
C ALA A 41 -10.38 -9.27 -18.66
N ALA A 42 -10.55 -9.36 -19.99
CA ALA A 42 -10.04 -8.35 -20.93
C ALA A 42 -10.59 -6.93 -20.67
N THR A 43 -11.67 -6.82 -19.91
CA THR A 43 -12.32 -5.57 -19.50
C THR A 43 -11.91 -5.08 -18.11
N SER A 44 -11.04 -5.81 -17.39
CA SER A 44 -10.57 -5.45 -16.05
C SER A 44 -9.82 -4.12 -16.06
N PRO A 45 -9.77 -3.39 -14.92
CA PRO A 45 -8.99 -2.15 -14.81
C PRO A 45 -7.53 -2.33 -15.26
N GLU A 46 -6.92 -3.45 -14.90
CA GLU A 46 -5.53 -3.79 -15.21
C GLU A 46 -5.37 -4.06 -16.71
N SER A 47 -6.29 -4.82 -17.32
CA SER A 47 -6.29 -5.06 -18.77
C SER A 47 -6.43 -3.76 -19.56
N ARG A 48 -7.30 -2.86 -19.12
CA ARG A 48 -7.45 -1.53 -19.74
C ARG A 48 -6.20 -0.68 -19.60
N LEU A 49 -5.50 -0.76 -18.47
CA LEU A 49 -4.25 -0.04 -18.22
C LEU A 49 -3.12 -0.53 -19.13
N VAL A 50 -2.96 -1.85 -19.30
CA VAL A 50 -1.88 -2.42 -20.13
C VAL A 50 -2.22 -2.48 -21.62
N GLY A 51 -3.45 -2.13 -21.99
CA GLY A 51 -3.94 -2.04 -23.38
C GLY A 51 -4.35 -3.38 -23.98
N GLY A 52 -4.77 -4.35 -23.16
CA GLY A 52 -5.21 -5.68 -23.56
C GLY A 52 -5.29 -6.64 -22.38
N ALA A 53 -5.78 -7.86 -22.61
CA ALA A 53 -5.84 -8.89 -21.55
C ALA A 53 -4.46 -9.10 -20.90
N ILE A 54 -4.42 -9.15 -19.56
CA ILE A 54 -3.15 -9.15 -18.82
C ILE A 54 -2.28 -10.39 -19.10
N GLN A 55 -2.90 -11.54 -19.38
CA GLN A 55 -2.17 -12.79 -19.66
C GLN A 55 -1.45 -12.76 -21.01
N THR A 56 -1.87 -11.90 -21.94
CA THR A 56 -1.23 -11.71 -23.24
C THR A 56 -0.20 -10.59 -23.24
N HIS A 57 -0.10 -9.81 -22.16
CA HIS A 57 0.84 -8.69 -22.01
C HIS A 57 1.70 -8.76 -20.73
N PRO A 58 2.34 -9.89 -20.40
CA PRO A 58 3.01 -10.09 -19.12
C PRO A 58 4.14 -9.09 -18.86
N ASP A 59 4.85 -8.62 -19.90
CA ASP A 59 5.87 -7.59 -19.77
C ASP A 59 5.29 -6.24 -19.35
N ARG A 60 4.13 -5.86 -19.91
CA ARG A 60 3.45 -4.62 -19.53
C ARG A 60 2.88 -4.71 -18.12
N CYS A 61 2.35 -5.88 -17.75
CA CYS A 61 1.92 -6.14 -16.38
C CYS A 61 3.07 -6.02 -15.39
N ARG A 62 4.24 -6.62 -15.69
CA ARG A 62 5.45 -6.44 -14.87
C ARG A 62 5.84 -4.97 -14.76
N ASN A 63 5.83 -4.23 -15.86
CA ASN A 63 6.16 -2.80 -15.85
C ASN A 63 5.14 -1.93 -15.10
N ALA A 64 3.88 -2.36 -15.02
CA ALA A 64 2.84 -1.65 -14.29
C ALA A 64 2.71 -2.10 -12.82
N SER A 65 3.33 -3.22 -12.44
CA SER A 65 3.25 -3.80 -11.11
C SER A 65 4.36 -3.24 -10.20
N PRO A 66 4.03 -2.50 -9.12
CA PRO A 66 5.02 -1.99 -8.18
C PRO A 66 5.95 -3.07 -7.61
N LEU A 67 5.46 -4.29 -7.44
CA LEU A 67 6.23 -5.40 -6.88
C LEU A 67 7.51 -5.72 -7.69
N THR A 68 7.50 -5.44 -9.00
CA THR A 68 8.64 -5.65 -9.91
C THR A 68 9.85 -4.78 -9.59
N PHE A 69 9.63 -3.60 -8.99
CA PHE A 69 10.65 -2.56 -8.86
C PHE A 69 11.18 -2.38 -7.45
N VAL A 70 10.71 -3.20 -6.49
CA VAL A 70 11.15 -3.12 -5.10
C VAL A 70 12.67 -3.26 -5.02
N SER A 71 13.32 -2.31 -4.37
CA SER A 71 14.77 -2.19 -4.27
C SER A 71 15.22 -1.68 -2.90
N PRO A 72 16.46 -1.99 -2.46
CA PRO A 72 16.91 -1.63 -1.12
C PRO A 72 16.98 -0.13 -0.80
N ASP A 73 17.01 0.73 -1.82
CA ASP A 73 17.03 2.20 -1.68
C ASP A 73 15.64 2.83 -1.71
N ASP A 74 14.57 2.02 -1.74
CA ASP A 74 13.20 2.52 -1.65
C ASP A 74 12.92 3.21 -0.31
N ALA A 75 12.00 4.18 -0.35
CA ALA A 75 11.49 4.87 0.82
C ALA A 75 10.77 3.91 1.79
N PRO A 76 10.65 4.24 3.09
CA PRO A 76 9.87 3.45 4.03
C PRO A 76 8.37 3.42 3.67
N PHE A 77 7.72 2.29 3.96
CA PHE A 77 6.31 2.04 3.65
C PHE A 77 5.43 1.86 4.90
N LEU A 78 4.26 2.48 4.85
CA LEU A 78 3.10 2.09 5.66
C LEU A 78 2.03 1.53 4.73
N VAL A 79 1.77 0.23 4.82
CA VAL A 79 0.73 -0.46 4.05
C VAL A 79 -0.49 -0.67 4.93
N VAL A 80 -1.68 -0.40 4.42
CA VAL A 80 -2.95 -0.55 5.14
C VAL A 80 -3.91 -1.35 4.28
N HIS A 81 -4.44 -2.46 4.81
CA HIS A 81 -5.33 -3.31 4.02
C HIS A 81 -6.34 -4.07 4.89
N GLY A 82 -7.59 -4.14 4.43
CA GLY A 82 -8.68 -4.89 5.04
C GLY A 82 -8.67 -6.36 4.65
N THR A 83 -8.88 -7.27 5.61
CA THR A 83 -8.88 -8.72 5.34
C THR A 83 -10.13 -9.23 4.61
N ARG A 84 -11.11 -8.36 4.33
CA ARG A 84 -12.34 -8.63 3.58
C ARG A 84 -12.51 -7.62 2.45
N ASP A 85 -11.41 -7.12 1.93
CA ASP A 85 -11.43 -6.33 0.72
C ASP A 85 -11.90 -7.21 -0.44
N GLU A 86 -12.98 -6.80 -1.09
CA GLU A 86 -13.63 -7.53 -2.18
C GLU A 86 -13.25 -6.97 -3.56
N LEU A 87 -12.43 -5.91 -3.61
CA LEU A 87 -12.00 -5.27 -4.87
C LEU A 87 -10.53 -5.54 -5.16
N VAL A 88 -9.69 -5.50 -4.14
CA VAL A 88 -8.28 -5.87 -4.21
C VAL A 88 -8.02 -6.83 -3.08
N ALA A 89 -7.68 -8.08 -3.39
CA ALA A 89 -7.48 -9.07 -2.34
C ALA A 89 -6.28 -8.72 -1.44
N TYR A 90 -6.43 -8.99 -0.14
CA TYR A 90 -5.43 -8.70 0.91
C TYR A 90 -4.03 -9.26 0.59
N ASN A 91 -3.95 -10.35 -0.19
CA ASN A 91 -2.69 -10.96 -0.59
C ASN A 91 -1.76 -9.98 -1.33
N GLN A 92 -2.31 -8.98 -2.03
CA GLN A 92 -1.51 -7.96 -2.72
C GLN A 92 -0.61 -7.20 -1.73
N SER A 93 -1.15 -6.78 -0.59
CA SER A 93 -0.33 -6.14 0.45
C SER A 93 0.62 -7.11 1.15
N GLU A 94 0.27 -8.40 1.26
CA GLU A 94 1.19 -9.41 1.80
C GLU A 94 2.38 -9.67 0.88
N LEU A 95 2.16 -9.69 -0.44
CA LEU A 95 3.22 -9.81 -1.45
C LEU A 95 4.17 -8.61 -1.37
N LEU A 96 3.62 -7.40 -1.36
CA LEU A 96 4.42 -6.17 -1.26
C LEU A 96 5.23 -6.13 0.04
N ARG A 97 4.59 -6.38 1.20
CA ARG A 97 5.29 -6.46 2.50
C ARG A 97 6.45 -7.44 2.44
N THR A 98 6.22 -8.64 1.93
CA THR A 98 7.24 -9.70 1.86
C THR A 98 8.40 -9.30 0.96
N SER A 99 8.13 -8.63 -0.17
CA SER A 99 9.17 -8.15 -1.08
C SER A 99 10.02 -7.05 -0.45
N LEU A 100 9.37 -6.05 0.16
CA LEU A 100 10.03 -4.95 0.87
C LEU A 100 10.91 -5.45 2.02
N GLU A 101 10.41 -6.38 2.84
CA GLU A 101 11.19 -7.01 3.92
C GLU A 101 12.43 -7.73 3.39
N ARG A 102 12.31 -8.48 2.29
CA ARG A 102 13.44 -9.17 1.64
C ARG A 102 14.49 -8.19 1.10
N ALA A 103 14.04 -7.06 0.56
CA ALA A 103 14.90 -5.96 0.12
C ALA A 103 15.47 -5.12 1.29
N ARG A 104 15.07 -5.41 2.54
CA ARG A 104 15.43 -4.68 3.76
C ARG A 104 14.94 -3.23 3.77
N VAL A 105 13.85 -2.95 3.04
CA VAL A 105 13.15 -1.67 3.09
C VAL A 105 12.26 -1.64 4.33
N PRO A 106 12.30 -0.57 5.16
CA PRO A 106 11.42 -0.48 6.33
C PRO A 106 9.95 -0.48 5.89
N VAL A 107 9.17 -1.44 6.39
CA VAL A 107 7.75 -1.56 6.08
C VAL A 107 6.95 -1.94 7.31
N ALA A 108 5.77 -1.34 7.45
CA ALA A 108 4.74 -1.76 8.39
C ALA A 108 3.45 -2.08 7.64
N LEU A 109 2.77 -3.17 8.04
CA LEU A 109 1.47 -3.56 7.51
C LEU A 109 0.43 -3.44 8.61
N LEU A 110 -0.53 -2.54 8.45
CA LEU A 110 -1.70 -2.40 9.29
C LEU A 110 -2.84 -3.24 8.72
N THR A 111 -3.02 -4.42 9.30
CA THR A 111 -4.07 -5.37 8.92
C THR A 111 -5.39 -4.96 9.58
N ILE A 112 -6.39 -4.59 8.79
CA ILE A 112 -7.72 -4.29 9.30
C ILE A 112 -8.58 -5.55 9.23
N THR A 113 -8.60 -6.29 10.33
CA THR A 113 -9.41 -7.51 10.46
C THR A 113 -10.89 -7.18 10.28
N ARG A 114 -11.54 -7.91 9.35
CA ARG A 114 -12.92 -7.68 8.89
C ARG A 114 -13.14 -6.30 8.25
N GLY A 115 -12.08 -5.60 7.82
CA GLY A 115 -12.16 -4.38 7.02
C GLY A 115 -12.29 -4.70 5.52
N GLY A 116 -12.99 -3.85 4.77
CA GLY A 116 -13.05 -3.91 3.31
C GLY A 116 -12.14 -2.85 2.66
N HIS A 117 -12.49 -2.39 1.45
CA HIS A 117 -11.68 -1.46 0.65
C HIS A 117 -11.66 0.00 1.18
N GLY A 118 -12.80 0.51 1.63
CA GLY A 118 -12.91 1.87 2.15
C GLY A 118 -12.50 1.97 3.62
N LEU A 119 -11.20 2.15 3.87
CA LEU A 119 -10.63 2.24 5.22
C LEU A 119 -10.39 3.70 5.64
N GLY A 120 -10.68 4.01 6.89
CA GLY A 120 -10.50 5.34 7.46
C GLY A 120 -10.97 5.42 8.91
N GLY A 121 -10.69 6.54 9.54
CA GLY A 121 -11.16 6.84 10.89
C GLY A 121 -10.03 7.26 11.83
N PRO A 122 -10.37 7.85 12.98
CA PRO A 122 -9.41 8.57 13.83
C PRO A 122 -8.24 7.71 14.32
N VAL A 123 -8.44 6.39 14.52
CA VAL A 123 -7.35 5.50 14.90
C VAL A 123 -6.35 5.33 13.76
N LEU A 124 -6.84 5.15 12.53
CA LEU A 124 -5.98 4.98 11.36
C LEU A 124 -5.28 6.29 11.00
N ASP A 125 -5.99 7.41 11.06
CA ASP A 125 -5.42 8.75 10.87
C ASP A 125 -4.29 9.03 11.86
N ALA A 126 -4.42 8.57 13.11
CA ALA A 126 -3.37 8.68 14.11
C ALA A 126 -2.15 7.81 13.79
N ARG A 127 -2.33 6.61 13.21
CA ARG A 127 -1.21 5.76 12.77
C ARG A 127 -0.47 6.35 11.57
N VAL A 128 -1.21 6.85 10.60
CA VAL A 128 -0.66 7.57 9.44
C VAL A 128 0.13 8.79 9.89
N ARG A 129 -0.45 9.61 10.79
CA ARG A 129 0.25 10.76 11.38
C ARG A 129 1.54 10.35 12.09
N ALA A 130 1.51 9.33 12.94
CA ALA A 130 2.68 8.88 13.67
C ALA A 130 3.81 8.41 12.71
N PHE A 131 3.46 7.70 11.64
CA PHE A 131 4.41 7.28 10.60
C PHE A 131 5.07 8.48 9.91
N LEU A 132 4.26 9.47 9.49
CA LEU A 132 4.79 10.70 8.89
C LEU A 132 5.64 11.50 9.89
N GLU A 133 5.22 11.62 11.14
CA GLU A 133 5.99 12.32 12.17
C GLU A 133 7.35 11.68 12.44
N HIS A 134 7.42 10.35 12.40
CA HIS A 134 8.66 9.61 12.53
C HIS A 134 9.63 9.89 11.38
N HIS A 135 9.15 9.82 10.14
CA HIS A 135 10.03 9.94 8.96
C HIS A 135 10.37 11.37 8.55
N PHE A 136 9.48 12.34 8.77
CA PHE A 136 9.72 13.74 8.39
C PHE A 136 10.24 14.62 9.51
N TYR A 137 9.94 14.29 10.77
CA TYR A 137 10.31 15.14 11.92
C TYR A 137 11.15 14.41 12.97
N GLN A 138 11.50 13.12 12.77
CA GLN A 138 12.23 12.30 13.74
C GLN A 138 11.55 12.28 15.12
N ARG A 139 10.22 12.32 15.14
CA ARG A 139 9.38 12.31 16.35
C ARG A 139 8.49 11.08 16.38
N GLY A 140 8.16 10.59 17.57
CA GLY A 140 7.33 9.40 17.69
C GLY A 140 8.11 8.11 17.41
N VAL A 141 7.37 7.03 17.09
CA VAL A 141 7.91 5.67 17.00
C VAL A 141 7.70 5.14 15.59
N ALA A 142 8.68 4.40 15.07
CA ALA A 142 8.56 3.66 13.82
C ALA A 142 7.31 2.78 13.82
N ALA A 143 6.55 2.81 12.72
CA ALA A 143 5.40 1.93 12.55
C ALA A 143 5.87 0.46 12.58
N LYS A 144 4.98 -0.41 13.09
CA LYS A 144 5.20 -1.86 13.15
C LYS A 144 3.98 -2.55 12.54
N HIS A 145 4.14 -3.81 12.13
CA HIS A 145 2.97 -4.61 11.78
C HIS A 145 2.00 -4.66 12.97
N GLU A 146 0.74 -4.40 12.69
CA GLU A 146 -0.31 -4.33 13.71
C GLU A 146 -1.62 -4.80 13.08
N SER A 147 -2.43 -5.51 13.87
CA SER A 147 -3.77 -5.91 13.49
C SER A 147 -4.80 -5.12 14.30
N LEU A 148 -5.70 -4.43 13.60
CA LEU A 148 -6.82 -3.69 14.17
C LEU A 148 -8.13 -4.30 13.69
N SER A 149 -9.20 -4.24 14.49
CA SER A 149 -10.52 -4.59 13.96
C SER A 149 -11.15 -3.40 13.25
N SER A 150 -11.97 -3.65 12.23
CA SER A 150 -12.73 -2.59 11.54
C SER A 150 -13.60 -1.76 12.49
N GLY A 151 -14.13 -2.38 13.55
CA GLY A 151 -14.85 -1.68 14.62
C GLY A 151 -13.97 -0.74 15.46
N ALA A 152 -12.69 -1.05 15.63
CA ALA A 152 -11.75 -0.21 16.37
C ALA A 152 -11.46 1.11 15.64
N LEU A 153 -11.52 1.14 14.31
CA LEU A 153 -11.20 2.32 13.51
C LEU A 153 -12.07 3.55 13.84
N LYS A 154 -13.33 3.31 14.21
CA LYS A 154 -14.32 4.37 14.52
C LYS A 154 -14.21 4.92 15.94
N ARG A 155 -13.46 4.26 16.83
CA ARG A 155 -13.36 4.68 18.24
C ARG A 155 -12.44 5.89 18.35
N ARG A 156 -12.92 6.98 18.95
CA ARG A 156 -12.03 8.08 19.35
C ARG A 156 -11.03 7.56 20.38
N GLN A 157 -9.74 7.85 20.20
CA GLN A 157 -8.78 7.62 21.28
C GLN A 157 -9.20 8.46 22.51
N PRO A 158 -9.12 7.92 23.74
CA PRO A 158 -9.32 8.71 24.93
C PRO A 158 -8.32 9.89 24.92
N ARG A 159 -8.75 11.10 25.29
CA ARG A 159 -7.79 12.19 25.49
C ARG A 159 -6.78 11.76 26.55
N PRO A 160 -5.48 12.07 26.38
CA PRO A 160 -4.54 11.93 27.49
C PRO A 160 -5.09 12.73 28.68
N GLN A 161 -5.21 12.08 29.83
CA GLN A 161 -5.55 12.78 31.06
C GLN A 161 -4.46 13.83 31.29
N LYS A 162 -4.87 15.10 31.44
CA LYS A 162 -3.95 16.11 31.96
C LYS A 162 -3.58 15.65 33.37
N SER A 163 -2.30 15.41 33.61
CA SER A 163 -1.77 15.27 34.96
C SER A 163 -2.15 16.52 35.78
N PRO A 164 -2.48 16.36 37.08
CA PRO A 164 -2.96 17.44 37.94
C PRO A 164 -1.99 18.62 38.03
#